data_AF-A0A0P0MEP7-F1
#
_entry.id   AF-A0A0P0MEP7-F1
#
_cell.length_a   1.000
_cell.length_b   1.000
_cell.length_c   1.000
_cell.angle_alpha   90.00
_cell.angle_beta   90.00
_cell.angle_gamma   90.00
#
_symmetry.space_group_name_H-M   'P 1'
#
loop_
_entity.id
_entity.type
_entity.pdbx_description
1 polymer ?
#
loop_
_entity_poly.entity_id
_entity_poly.type
_entity_poly.pdbx_seq_one_letter_code
_entity_poly.pdbx_strand_id
1 'polypeptide(L)'
;MSQTDAPTDQAKPAPAVSGYPNFWDILFLIFLTFALVCVAWVGVLSHEEGNKNEVTKQNGEAWVKWLKDNSEPRMQEDFAIESCASSAMERRRWGDCYNDVLENVKELKGLTNAFTGEPLTFIAKCDPKDKTTVGNIILEKIVPTPPGSAIPTVASQLVEMDAIDTKIALKVTVCDKGGYPIKVDEFEF
;
A
#
# COMPACT_ATOMS: atom_id res chain seq x y z
N MET A 1 -34.78 -12.01 -93.29
CA MET A 1 -34.25 -12.63 -92.06
C MET A 1 -33.60 -11.51 -91.27
N SER A 2 -34.21 -11.16 -90.13
CA SER A 2 -33.71 -10.13 -89.21
C SER A 2 -32.43 -10.58 -88.53
N GLN A 3 -31.42 -9.72 -88.49
CA GLN A 3 -30.53 -9.60 -87.35
C GLN A 3 -30.42 -8.10 -87.05
N THR A 4 -31.10 -7.70 -85.97
CA THR A 4 -30.97 -6.38 -85.38
C THR A 4 -29.80 -6.48 -84.40
N ASP A 5 -28.64 -5.96 -84.77
CA ASP A 5 -27.50 -5.85 -83.85
C ASP A 5 -27.85 -4.81 -82.77
N ALA A 6 -28.03 -5.29 -81.54
CA ALA A 6 -28.17 -4.43 -80.38
C ALA A 6 -26.82 -3.77 -80.06
N PRO A 7 -26.77 -2.48 -79.73
CA PRO A 7 -25.54 -1.83 -79.32
C PRO A 7 -25.09 -2.39 -77.96
N THR A 8 -23.84 -2.83 -77.92
CA THR A 8 -23.16 -3.36 -76.74
C THR A 8 -23.28 -2.39 -75.57
N ASP A 9 -23.88 -2.84 -74.46
CA ASP A 9 -23.90 -2.16 -73.17
C ASP A 9 -22.47 -1.75 -72.80
N GLN A 10 -22.20 -0.46 -72.79
CA GLN A 10 -20.97 0.10 -72.24
C GLN A 10 -21.01 -0.12 -70.73
N ALA A 11 -20.41 -1.22 -70.29
CA ALA A 11 -20.17 -1.49 -68.88
C ALA A 11 -19.41 -0.28 -68.28
N LYS A 12 -20.11 0.47 -67.43
CA LYS A 12 -19.58 1.62 -66.69
C LYS A 12 -18.24 1.20 -66.06
N PRO A 13 -17.13 1.93 -66.29
CA PRO A 13 -15.84 1.54 -65.74
C PRO A 13 -15.95 1.45 -64.23
N ALA A 14 -15.51 0.32 -63.66
CA ALA A 14 -15.44 0.15 -62.22
C ALA A 14 -14.58 1.29 -61.64
N PRO A 15 -15.01 1.95 -60.55
CA PRO A 15 -14.26 3.04 -59.98
C PRO A 15 -12.86 2.55 -59.60
N ALA A 16 -11.83 3.31 -60.00
CA ALA A 16 -10.45 2.98 -59.70
C ALA A 16 -10.26 2.92 -58.19
N VAL A 17 -9.96 1.73 -57.67
CA VAL A 17 -9.62 1.53 -56.25
C VAL A 17 -8.21 2.07 -56.06
N SER A 18 -8.10 3.29 -55.53
CA SER A 18 -6.81 3.83 -55.12
C SER A 18 -6.25 2.95 -54.00
N GLY A 19 -5.00 2.49 -54.09
CA GLY A 19 -4.34 1.70 -53.03
C GLY A 19 -4.03 2.47 -51.74
N TYR A 20 -4.68 3.62 -51.53
CA TYR A 20 -4.58 4.45 -50.34
C TYR A 20 -5.75 4.15 -49.39
N PRO A 21 -5.56 4.30 -48.07
CA PRO A 21 -6.62 4.04 -47.09
C PRO A 21 -7.84 4.94 -47.33
N ASN A 22 -9.02 4.36 -47.26
CA ASN A 22 -10.28 5.08 -47.37
C ASN A 22 -10.53 5.91 -46.08
N PHE A 23 -11.46 6.85 -46.12
CA PHE A 23 -11.88 7.65 -44.96
C PHE A 23 -12.18 6.79 -43.72
N TRP A 24 -12.86 5.66 -43.91
CA TRP A 24 -13.15 4.71 -42.83
C TRP A 24 -11.91 4.01 -42.27
N ASP A 25 -10.93 3.69 -43.11
CA ASP A 25 -9.65 3.12 -42.66
C ASP A 25 -8.86 4.14 -41.84
N ILE A 26 -8.84 5.41 -42.28
CA ILE A 26 -8.18 6.49 -41.54
C ILE A 26 -8.85 6.72 -40.18
N LEU A 27 -10.19 6.76 -40.12
CA LEU A 27 -10.93 6.86 -38.86
C LEU A 27 -10.64 5.68 -37.93
N PHE A 28 -10.60 4.46 -38.48
CA PHE A 28 -10.27 3.27 -37.71
C PHE A 28 -8.84 3.33 -37.15
N LEU A 29 -7.85 3.76 -37.93
CA LEU A 29 -6.46 3.91 -37.48
C LEU A 29 -6.30 4.99 -36.40
N ILE A 30 -7.01 6.12 -36.52
CA ILE A 30 -7.05 7.14 -35.47
C ILE A 30 -7.64 6.55 -34.18
N PHE A 31 -8.74 5.80 -34.29
CA PHE A 31 -9.35 5.14 -33.14
C PHE A 31 -8.41 4.12 -32.48
N LEU A 32 -7.69 3.30 -33.26
CA LEU A 32 -6.70 2.37 -32.73
C LEU A 32 -5.56 3.09 -32.00
N THR A 33 -5.08 4.20 -32.57
CA THR A 33 -4.04 5.01 -31.96
C THR A 33 -4.52 5.58 -30.62
N PHE A 34 -5.74 6.10 -30.58
CA PHE A 34 -6.37 6.59 -29.34
C PHE A 34 -6.51 5.47 -28.30
N ALA A 35 -6.97 4.29 -28.71
CA ALA A 35 -7.10 3.14 -27.82
C ALA A 35 -5.74 2.74 -27.22
N LEU A 36 -4.66 2.71 -28.01
CA LEU A 36 -3.32 2.42 -27.52
C LEU A 36 -2.83 3.46 -26.49
N VAL A 37 -3.11 4.75 -26.72
CA VAL A 37 -2.80 5.82 -25.76
C VAL A 37 -3.58 5.64 -24.46
N CYS A 38 -4.88 5.33 -24.53
CA CYS A 38 -5.70 5.06 -23.36
C CYS A 38 -5.19 3.86 -22.55
N VAL A 39 -4.80 2.77 -23.21
CA VAL A 39 -4.24 1.58 -22.53
C VAL A 39 -2.91 1.91 -21.86
N ALA A 40 -2.01 2.62 -22.53
CA ALA A 40 -0.75 3.06 -21.93
C ALA A 40 -0.99 3.94 -20.69
N TRP A 41 -1.96 4.86 -20.77
CA TRP A 41 -2.35 5.71 -19.65
C TRP A 41 -2.89 4.91 -18.45
N VAL A 42 -3.79 3.96 -18.69
CA VAL A 42 -4.31 3.06 -17.64
C VAL A 42 -3.18 2.23 -17.02
N GLY A 43 -2.20 1.82 -17.82
CA GLY A 43 -1.00 1.13 -17.34
C GLY A 43 -0.17 1.97 -16.36
N VAL A 44 0.07 3.25 -16.69
CA VAL A 44 0.78 4.19 -15.80
C VAL A 44 0.02 4.38 -14.49
N LEU A 45 -1.29 4.62 -14.57
CA LEU A 45 -2.13 4.79 -13.38
C LEU A 45 -2.13 3.55 -12.48
N SER A 46 -2.20 2.35 -13.07
CA SER A 46 -2.13 1.09 -12.33
C SER A 46 -0.78 0.90 -11.65
N HIS A 47 0.31 1.30 -12.31
CA HIS A 47 1.65 1.23 -11.74
C HIS A 47 1.82 2.20 -10.56
N GLU A 48 1.39 3.44 -10.70
CA GLU A 48 1.44 4.44 -9.61
C GLU A 48 0.65 3.98 -8.39
N GLU A 49 -0.54 3.42 -8.58
CA GLU A 49 -1.34 2.88 -7.48
C GLU A 49 -0.69 1.65 -6.83
N GLY A 50 -0.07 0.77 -7.63
CA GLY A 50 0.71 -0.35 -7.11
C GLY A 50 1.91 0.11 -6.27
N ASN A 51 2.62 1.14 -6.73
CA ASN A 51 3.78 1.68 -6.02
C ASN A 51 3.40 2.27 -4.66
N LYS A 52 2.21 2.87 -4.51
CA LYS A 52 1.73 3.37 -3.21
C LYS A 52 1.53 2.25 -2.18
N ASN A 53 1.04 1.08 -2.61
CA ASN A 53 0.93 -0.09 -1.73
C ASN A 53 2.32 -0.59 -1.32
N GLU A 54 3.28 -0.61 -2.25
CA GLU A 54 4.65 -1.03 -1.96
C GLU A 54 5.33 -0.08 -0.97
N VAL A 55 5.22 1.23 -1.17
CA VAL A 55 5.75 2.23 -0.21
C VAL A 55 5.11 2.08 1.16
N THR A 56 3.80 1.81 1.21
CA THR A 56 3.08 1.57 2.48
C THR A 56 3.64 0.33 3.20
N LYS A 57 3.94 -0.74 2.46
CA LYS A 57 4.60 -1.93 3.02
C LYS A 57 6.00 -1.63 3.53
N GLN A 58 6.80 -0.90 2.75
CA GLN A 58 8.15 -0.47 3.13
C GLN A 58 8.15 0.40 4.40
N ASN A 59 7.15 1.27 4.57
CA ASN A 59 6.97 2.04 5.80
C ASN A 59 6.78 1.12 7.01
N GLY A 60 5.93 0.10 6.87
CA GLY A 60 5.74 -0.92 7.90
C GLY A 60 7.02 -1.69 8.20
N GLU A 61 7.76 -2.08 7.16
CA GLU A 61 9.05 -2.76 7.29
C GLU A 61 10.11 -1.89 7.97
N ALA A 62 10.11 -0.58 7.72
CA ALA A 62 11.01 0.36 8.39
C ALA A 62 10.74 0.42 9.90
N TRP A 63 9.46 0.46 10.29
CA TRP A 63 9.06 0.36 11.71
C TRP A 63 9.44 -0.98 12.33
N VAL A 64 9.16 -2.09 11.64
CA VAL A 64 9.56 -3.44 12.10
C VAL A 64 11.07 -3.52 12.28
N LYS A 65 11.84 -3.04 11.31
CA LYS A 65 13.30 -3.04 11.35
C LYS A 65 13.80 -2.28 12.57
N TRP A 66 13.32 -1.06 12.76
CA TRP A 66 13.74 -0.25 13.91
C TRP A 66 13.37 -0.92 15.24
N LEU A 67 12.13 -1.41 15.38
CA LEU A 67 11.69 -2.07 16.60
C LEU A 67 12.50 -3.34 16.88
N LYS A 68 12.77 -4.18 15.87
CA LYS A 68 13.60 -5.38 16.01
C LYS A 68 15.03 -5.05 16.39
N ASP A 69 15.66 -4.12 15.68
CA ASP A 69 17.05 -3.70 15.91
C ASP A 69 17.23 -3.12 17.33
N ASN A 70 16.17 -2.60 17.94
CA ASN A 70 16.18 -2.00 19.28
C ASN A 70 15.54 -2.89 20.38
N SER A 71 15.05 -4.08 20.06
CA SER A 71 14.40 -4.98 21.03
C SER A 71 15.33 -5.50 22.13
N GLU A 72 16.57 -5.84 21.77
CA GLU A 72 17.59 -6.26 22.74
C GLU A 72 18.34 -5.06 23.36
N PRO A 73 18.81 -4.06 22.59
CA PRO A 73 19.53 -2.92 23.16
C PRO A 73 18.74 -2.12 24.20
N ARG A 74 17.41 -2.04 24.07
CA ARG A 74 16.58 -1.34 25.07
C ARG A 74 16.61 -1.97 26.46
N MET A 75 17.13 -3.20 26.59
CA MET A 75 17.30 -3.88 27.88
C MET A 75 18.59 -3.49 28.61
N GLN A 76 19.43 -2.67 27.99
CA GLN A 76 20.69 -2.18 28.56
C GLN A 76 20.44 -0.86 29.31
N GLU A 77 21.24 -0.60 30.35
CA GLU A 77 21.05 0.54 31.25
C GLU A 77 21.29 1.91 30.58
N ASP A 78 21.92 1.95 29.41
CA ASP A 78 22.31 3.15 28.66
C ASP A 78 21.64 3.27 27.28
N PHE A 79 20.44 2.71 27.11
CA PHE A 79 19.73 2.82 25.85
C PHE A 79 19.42 4.28 25.48
N ALA A 80 19.73 4.64 24.22
CA ALA A 80 19.72 6.03 23.76
C ALA A 80 18.35 6.73 23.87
N ILE A 81 17.24 5.97 23.82
CA ILE A 81 15.88 6.50 23.98
C ILE A 81 15.31 5.96 25.29
N GLU A 82 15.54 6.70 26.38
CA GLU A 82 15.22 6.26 27.73
C GLU A 82 13.74 5.91 27.93
N SER A 83 12.82 6.61 27.25
CA SER A 83 11.38 6.33 27.28
C SER A 83 11.00 4.96 26.69
N CYS A 84 11.85 4.40 25.83
CA CYS A 84 11.70 3.07 25.23
C CYS A 84 12.47 1.97 25.96
N ALA A 85 13.37 2.34 26.89
CA ALA A 85 14.17 1.39 27.65
C ALA A 85 13.27 0.45 28.49
N SER A 86 13.73 -0.78 28.72
CA SER A 86 13.09 -1.64 29.71
C SER A 86 13.52 -1.20 31.11
N SER A 87 12.63 -1.31 32.08
CA SER A 87 12.94 -0.93 33.46
C SER A 87 12.10 -1.74 34.43
N ALA A 88 12.74 -2.32 35.44
CA ALA A 88 12.04 -3.02 36.52
C ALA A 88 11.47 -2.06 37.57
N MET A 89 11.94 -0.80 37.59
CA MET A 89 11.62 0.19 38.62
C MET A 89 10.64 1.25 38.14
N GLU A 90 10.72 1.63 36.87
CA GLU A 90 9.93 2.73 36.30
C GLU A 90 9.02 2.24 35.18
N ARG A 91 7.76 2.67 35.24
CA ARG A 91 6.78 2.31 34.22
C ARG A 91 7.04 3.13 32.95
N ARG A 92 7.52 2.48 31.90
CA ARG A 92 7.73 3.07 30.58
C ARG A 92 6.49 2.85 29.71
N ARG A 93 6.02 3.90 29.04
CA ARG A 93 4.79 3.88 28.24
C ARG A 93 5.10 3.97 26.76
N TRP A 94 4.30 3.28 25.96
CA TRP A 94 4.44 3.32 24.50
C TRP A 94 4.30 4.74 23.94
N GLY A 95 3.39 5.57 24.46
CA GLY A 95 3.19 6.93 23.95
C GLY A 95 4.43 7.81 24.09
N ASP A 96 5.11 7.74 25.23
CA ASP A 96 6.34 8.50 25.48
C ASP A 96 7.48 8.01 24.57
N CYS A 97 7.63 6.68 24.48
CA CYS A 97 8.58 6.04 23.56
C CYS A 97 8.34 6.44 22.10
N TYR A 98 7.08 6.40 21.65
CA TYR A 98 6.71 6.75 20.30
C TYR A 98 7.06 8.21 19.96
N ASN A 99 6.76 9.14 20.86
CA ASN A 99 7.08 10.55 20.66
C ASN A 99 8.60 10.77 20.56
N ASP A 100 9.37 10.20 21.48
CA ASP A 100 10.83 10.33 21.44
C ASP A 100 11.44 9.66 20.21
N VAL A 101 10.86 8.55 19.73
CA VAL A 101 11.27 7.93 18.46
C VAL A 101 11.03 8.88 17.29
N LEU A 102 9.87 9.54 17.22
CA LEU A 102 9.61 10.54 16.18
C LEU A 102 10.46 11.81 16.32
N GLU A 103 11.02 12.09 17.49
CA GLU A 103 11.94 13.21 17.69
C GLU A 103 13.38 12.85 17.31
N ASN A 104 13.83 11.65 17.67
CA ASN A 104 15.24 11.23 17.57
C ASN A 104 15.55 10.39 16.33
N VAL A 105 14.56 9.69 15.74
CA VAL A 105 14.74 8.79 14.60
C VAL A 105 14.19 9.43 13.34
N LYS A 106 15.06 10.13 12.61
CA LYS A 106 14.70 10.91 11.42
C LYS A 106 14.11 10.04 10.31
N GLU A 107 14.60 8.81 10.20
CA GLU A 107 14.18 7.83 9.20
C GLU A 107 12.70 7.47 9.39
N LEU A 108 12.22 7.38 10.63
CA LEU A 108 10.82 7.07 10.94
C LEU A 108 9.94 8.33 10.90
N LYS A 109 10.45 9.46 11.41
CA LYS A 109 9.75 10.74 11.37
C LYS A 109 9.44 11.21 9.95
N GLY A 110 10.35 10.94 9.00
CA GLY A 110 10.20 11.33 7.61
C GLY A 110 9.23 10.49 6.80
N LEU A 111 8.69 9.40 7.36
CA LEU A 111 7.78 8.53 6.64
C LEU A 111 6.39 9.17 6.53
N THR A 112 5.84 9.13 5.32
CA THR A 112 4.52 9.66 5.00
C THR A 112 3.62 8.58 4.43
N ASN A 113 2.33 8.75 4.64
CA ASN A 113 1.31 7.93 4.01
C ASN A 113 1.33 8.14 2.49
N ALA A 114 1.57 7.09 1.71
CA ALA A 114 1.69 7.17 0.25
C ALA A 114 0.38 7.55 -0.48
N PHE A 115 -0.76 7.45 0.21
CA PHE A 115 -2.09 7.75 -0.34
C PHE A 115 -2.57 9.16 0.01
N THR A 116 -2.30 9.63 1.22
CA THR A 116 -2.76 10.95 1.69
C THR A 116 -1.66 12.01 1.68
N GLY A 117 -0.38 11.61 1.74
CA GLY A 117 0.76 12.50 1.92
C GLY A 117 0.93 13.03 3.35
N GLU A 118 0.06 12.61 4.28
CA GLU A 118 0.11 13.00 5.68
C GLU A 118 1.16 12.18 6.45
N PRO A 119 1.63 12.65 7.62
CA PRO A 119 2.46 11.84 8.51
C PRO A 119 1.77 10.51 8.84
N LEU A 120 2.56 9.44 8.92
CA LEU A 120 2.01 8.14 9.32
C LEU A 120 1.47 8.20 10.74
N THR A 121 0.37 7.50 10.97
CA THR A 121 -0.22 7.34 12.30
C THR A 121 -0.48 5.87 12.59
N PHE A 122 -0.41 5.51 13.87
CA PHE A 122 -0.87 4.21 14.34
C PHE A 122 -2.39 4.23 14.55
N ILE A 123 -3.10 3.41 13.80
CA ILE A 123 -4.55 3.27 13.88
C ILE A 123 -4.96 1.93 14.50
N ALA A 124 -6.23 1.81 14.89
CA ALA A 124 -6.73 0.62 15.58
C ALA A 124 -6.95 -0.59 14.66
N LYS A 125 -7.39 -0.34 13.43
CA LYS A 125 -7.70 -1.38 12.44
C LYS A 125 -7.76 -0.80 11.03
N CYS A 126 -7.54 -1.64 10.03
CA CYS A 126 -7.85 -1.32 8.64
C CYS A 126 -9.35 -1.50 8.42
N ASP A 127 -10.01 -0.52 7.82
CA ASP A 127 -11.44 -0.59 7.54
C ASP A 127 -11.71 -0.25 6.06
N PRO A 128 -12.14 -1.22 5.24
CA PRO A 128 -12.48 -0.97 3.83
C PRO A 128 -13.60 0.05 3.63
N LYS A 129 -14.40 0.33 4.67
CA LYS A 129 -15.46 1.35 4.64
C LYS A 129 -14.94 2.74 5.00
N ASP A 130 -13.79 2.83 5.67
CA ASP A 130 -13.17 4.08 6.08
C ASP A 130 -11.84 4.29 5.35
N LYS A 131 -11.88 5.13 4.32
CA LYS A 131 -10.72 5.44 3.48
C LYS A 131 -9.62 6.21 4.22
N THR A 132 -9.88 6.76 5.40
CA THR A 132 -8.85 7.40 6.22
C THR A 132 -7.86 6.39 6.79
N THR A 133 -8.23 5.10 6.84
CA THR A 133 -7.36 4.03 7.36
C THR A 133 -6.30 3.58 6.36
N VAL A 134 -6.49 3.87 5.06
CA VAL A 134 -5.61 3.44 3.97
C VAL A 134 -4.20 4.04 4.14
N GLY A 135 -3.16 3.23 3.98
CA GLY A 135 -1.77 3.66 4.07
C GLY A 135 -1.22 3.80 5.49
N ASN A 136 -2.07 3.69 6.51
CA ASN A 136 -1.65 3.77 7.91
C ASN A 136 -1.18 2.40 8.45
N ILE A 137 -0.58 2.44 9.64
CA ILE A 137 0.01 1.28 10.30
C ILE A 137 -0.84 0.92 11.52
N ILE A 138 -0.96 -0.37 11.79
CA ILE A 138 -1.50 -0.91 13.03
C ILE A 138 -0.36 -1.58 13.76
N LEU A 139 -0.19 -1.19 15.02
CA LEU A 139 0.70 -1.86 15.95
C LEU A 139 -0.14 -2.54 17.01
N GLU A 140 -0.09 -3.87 17.05
CA GLU A 140 -0.84 -4.68 18.00
C GLU A 140 0.13 -5.35 18.99
N LYS A 141 -0.24 -5.35 20.27
CA LYS A 141 0.37 -6.24 21.26
C LYS A 141 -0.35 -7.57 21.28
N ILE A 142 0.41 -8.64 21.45
CA ILE A 142 -0.08 -9.99 21.57
C ILE A 142 0.05 -10.40 23.04
N VAL A 143 -1.09 -10.67 23.66
CA VAL A 143 -1.17 -11.05 25.07
C VAL A 143 -1.56 -12.53 25.17
N PRO A 144 -0.83 -13.34 25.96
CA PRO A 144 -1.25 -14.70 26.24
C PRO A 144 -2.56 -14.70 27.03
N THR A 145 -3.49 -15.55 26.62
CA THR A 145 -4.75 -15.74 27.35
C THR A 145 -4.54 -16.63 28.58
N PRO A 146 -5.47 -16.60 29.56
CA PRO A 146 -5.37 -17.46 30.74
C PRO A 146 -5.30 -18.95 30.40
N PRO A 147 -4.55 -19.76 31.18
CA PRO A 147 -4.48 -21.20 31.00
C PRO A 147 -5.89 -21.83 30.98
N GLY A 148 -6.15 -22.69 29.99
CA GLY A 148 -7.47 -23.32 29.78
C GLY A 148 -8.36 -22.60 28.76
N SER A 149 -7.95 -21.46 28.22
CA SER A 149 -8.57 -20.84 27.05
C SER A 149 -8.36 -21.68 25.79
N ALA A 150 -9.37 -21.76 24.92
CA ALA A 150 -9.27 -22.42 23.62
C ALA A 150 -8.41 -21.65 22.61
N ILE A 151 -8.23 -20.34 22.83
CA ILE A 151 -7.42 -19.46 21.98
C ILE A 151 -6.20 -19.06 22.80
N PRO A 152 -4.96 -19.38 22.39
CA PRO A 152 -3.78 -19.21 23.24
C PRO A 152 -3.35 -17.75 23.42
N THR A 153 -3.56 -16.89 22.43
CA THR A 153 -3.15 -15.49 22.44
C THR A 153 -4.21 -14.60 21.81
N VAL A 154 -4.28 -13.33 22.23
CA VAL A 154 -5.13 -12.31 21.63
C VAL A 154 -4.30 -11.10 21.22
N ALA A 155 -4.52 -10.61 20.00
CA ALA A 155 -3.96 -9.36 19.53
C ALA A 155 -4.89 -8.20 19.90
N SER A 156 -4.31 -7.10 20.38
CA SER A 156 -5.03 -5.86 20.69
C SER A 156 -4.16 -4.69 20.30
N GLN A 157 -4.76 -3.55 19.93
CA GLN A 157 -3.98 -2.35 19.60
C GLN A 157 -3.06 -1.96 20.77
N LEU A 158 -1.80 -1.66 20.46
CA LEU A 158 -0.89 -1.02 21.40
C LEU A 158 -1.25 0.46 21.50
N VAL A 159 -1.75 0.88 22.65
CA VAL A 159 -2.17 2.27 22.91
C VAL A 159 -1.12 3.02 23.72
N GLU A 160 -1.17 4.35 23.70
CA GLU A 160 -0.18 5.23 24.35
C GLU A 160 0.07 4.89 25.83
N MET A 161 -0.98 4.44 26.54
CA MET A 161 -0.92 4.13 27.96
C MET A 161 -0.35 2.74 28.27
N ASP A 162 -0.12 1.91 27.25
CA ASP A 162 0.41 0.56 27.43
C ASP A 162 1.85 0.61 27.93
N ALA A 163 2.15 -0.30 28.86
CA ALA A 163 3.47 -0.42 29.42
C ALA A 163 4.36 -1.27 28.50
N ILE A 164 5.59 -0.80 28.30
CA ILE A 164 6.64 -1.43 27.51
C ILE A 164 7.90 -1.68 28.35
N ASP A 165 7.76 -1.59 29.66
CA ASP A 165 8.79 -1.82 30.68
C ASP A 165 9.34 -3.25 30.65
N THR A 166 8.59 -4.19 30.07
CA THR A 166 8.98 -5.58 29.85
C THR A 166 8.88 -5.95 28.37
N LYS A 167 9.37 -7.16 28.03
CA LYS A 167 9.29 -7.68 26.67
C LYS A 167 7.83 -7.96 26.29
N ILE A 168 7.40 -7.46 25.13
CA ILE A 168 6.05 -7.67 24.62
C ILE A 168 6.10 -8.22 23.20
N ALA A 169 5.21 -9.16 22.90
CA ALA A 169 5.03 -9.62 21.53
C ALA A 169 4.23 -8.56 20.74
N LEU A 170 4.78 -8.07 19.65
CA LEU A 170 4.19 -7.07 18.77
C LEU A 170 3.91 -7.68 17.40
N LYS A 171 2.85 -7.18 16.77
CA LYS A 171 2.48 -7.47 15.39
C LYS A 171 2.27 -6.15 14.66
N VAL A 172 2.97 -5.99 13.54
CA VAL A 172 2.85 -4.82 12.66
C VAL A 172 2.07 -5.20 11.43
N THR A 173 1.03 -4.43 11.14
CA THR A 173 0.17 -4.59 9.96
C THR A 173 0.04 -3.22 9.29
N VAL A 174 -0.03 -3.19 7.96
CA VAL A 174 -0.30 -1.96 7.21
C VAL A 174 -1.61 -2.07 6.44
N CYS A 175 -2.25 -0.95 6.15
CA CYS A 175 -3.51 -0.94 5.41
C CYS A 175 -3.27 -0.63 3.93
N ASP A 176 -3.67 -1.56 3.06
CA ASP A 176 -3.56 -1.39 1.61
C ASP A 176 -4.55 -0.34 1.08
N LYS A 177 -4.48 -0.07 -0.24
CA LYS A 177 -5.41 0.81 -0.95
C LYS A 177 -6.90 0.49 -0.68
N GLY A 178 -7.23 -0.78 -0.53
CA GLY A 178 -8.59 -1.25 -0.28
C GLY A 178 -9.02 -1.16 1.18
N GLY A 179 -8.15 -0.71 2.09
CA GLY A 179 -8.38 -0.71 3.53
C GLY A 179 -8.31 -2.12 4.13
N TYR A 180 -7.62 -3.05 3.47
CA TYR A 180 -7.39 -4.40 3.98
C TYR A 180 -6.02 -4.52 4.66
N PRO A 181 -5.92 -5.35 5.72
CA PRO A 181 -4.68 -5.53 6.45
C PRO A 181 -3.68 -6.40 5.68
N ILE A 182 -2.46 -5.90 5.53
CA ILE A 182 -1.28 -6.64 5.09
C ILE A 182 -0.38 -6.84 6.32
N LYS A 183 -0.21 -8.10 6.74
CA LYS A 183 0.71 -8.45 7.82
C LYS A 183 2.14 -8.23 7.36
N VAL A 184 2.90 -7.44 8.10
CA VAL A 184 4.32 -7.20 7.82
C VAL A 184 5.16 -8.21 8.60
N ASP A 185 5.01 -8.21 9.93
CA ASP A 185 5.81 -9.07 10.80
C ASP A 185 5.19 -9.21 12.20
N GLU A 186 5.64 -10.23 12.93
CA GLU A 186 5.31 -10.51 14.32
C GLU A 186 6.60 -10.88 15.06
N PHE A 187 6.89 -10.19 16.17
CA PHE A 187 8.18 -10.28 16.85
C PHE A 187 8.07 -9.83 18.30
N GLU A 188 9.11 -10.06 19.08
CA GLU A 188 9.20 -9.55 20.44
C GLU A 188 9.97 -8.23 20.46
N PHE A 189 9.38 -7.22 21.10
CA PHE A 189 10.01 -5.95 21.39
C PHE A 189 10.32 -5.89 22.88
#